data_AF-A0A6P0WRD4-F1
#
_entry.id   AF-A0A6P0WRD4-F1
#
_cell.length_a   1.000
_cell.length_b   1.000
_cell.length_c   1.000
_cell.angle_alpha   90.00
_cell.angle_beta   90.00
_cell.angle_gamma   90.00
#
_symmetry.space_group_name_H-M   'P 1'
#
loop_
_entity.id
_entity.type
_entity.pdbx_description
1 polymer ?
#
loop_
_entity_poly.entity_id
_entity_poly.type
_entity_poly.pdbx_seq_one_letter_code
_entity_poly.pdbx_strand_id
1 'polypeptide(L)' 'MMNWFSVACELHRDWRNDIEGLGALLSKYIPNYRNLMTSYFATIRNGE' A
#
# COMPACT_ATOMS: atom_id res chain seq x y z
N MET A 1 8.01 18.59 10.92
CA MET A 1 7.41 17.42 11.61
C MET A 1 7.47 16.23 10.67
N MET A 2 7.93 15.07 11.15
CA MET A 2 7.79 13.80 10.39
C MET A 2 6.43 13.19 10.70
N ASN A 3 5.75 12.67 9.68
CA ASN A 3 4.53 11.87 9.85
C ASN A 3 4.87 10.37 9.85
N TRP A 4 3.96 9.54 10.37
CA TRP A 4 4.19 8.10 10.48
C TRP A 4 4.44 7.42 9.12
N PHE A 5 3.79 7.91 8.05
CA PHE A 5 3.94 7.37 6.70
C PHE A 5 5.36 7.61 6.18
N SER A 6 5.90 8.82 6.36
CA SER A 6 7.29 9.14 6.03
C SER A 6 8.28 8.27 6.82
N VAL A 7 8.03 8.02 8.10
CA VAL A 7 8.87 7.11 8.92
C VAL A 7 8.83 5.68 8.36
N ALA A 8 7.64 5.17 8.00
CA ALA A 8 7.49 3.85 7.42
C ALA A 8 8.24 3.73 6.08
N CYS A 9 8.15 4.74 5.21
CA CYS A 9 8.86 4.75 3.93
C CYS A 9 10.40 4.80 4.08
N GLU A 10 10.90 5.63 5.00
CA GLU A 10 12.34 5.73 5.29
C GLU A 10 12.92 4.42 5.83
N LEU A 11 12.17 3.73 6.70
CA LEU A 11 12.60 2.44 7.24
C LEU A 11 12.50 1.31 6.21
N HIS A 12 11.44 1.28 5.41
CA HIS A 12 11.18 0.20 4.47
C HIS A 12 12.10 0.28 3.23
N ARG A 13 12.46 1.49 2.78
CA ARG A 13 13.42 1.87 1.71
C ARG A 13 13.15 1.30 0.31
N ASP A 14 12.96 0.00 0.19
CA ASP A 14 12.58 -0.69 -1.04
C ASP A 14 11.34 -1.54 -0.80
N TRP A 15 10.27 -1.20 -1.50
CA TRP A 15 8.97 -1.89 -1.45
C TRP A 15 9.08 -3.36 -1.88
N ARG A 16 10.08 -3.71 -2.70
CA ARG A 16 10.30 -5.09 -3.15
C ARG A 16 10.69 -6.04 -2.02
N ASN A 17 11.17 -5.51 -0.90
CA ASN A 17 11.58 -6.33 0.24
C ASN A 17 10.40 -7.02 0.92
N ASP A 18 9.23 -6.36 0.98
CA ASP A 18 7.98 -6.96 1.49
C ASP A 18 6.76 -6.17 1.00
N ILE A 19 6.32 -6.50 -0.22
CA ILE A 19 5.23 -5.84 -0.93
C ILE A 19 3.90 -6.06 -0.19
N GLU A 20 3.65 -7.28 0.26
CA GLU A 20 2.39 -7.66 0.92
C GLU A 20 2.28 -7.02 2.32
N GLY A 21 3.36 -7.05 3.11
CA GLY A 21 3.38 -6.43 4.44
C GLY A 21 3.25 -4.91 4.38
N LEU A 22 3.95 -4.25 3.44
CA LEU A 22 3.79 -2.81 3.24
C LEU A 22 2.37 -2.47 2.76
N GLY A 23 1.84 -3.23 1.79
CA GLY A 23 0.47 -3.05 1.30
C GLY A 23 -0.59 -3.22 2.39
N ALA A 24 -0.43 -4.22 3.27
CA ALA A 24 -1.31 -4.45 4.41
C ALA A 24 -1.25 -3.30 5.43
N LEU A 25 -0.06 -2.80 5.75
CA LEU A 25 0.12 -1.65 6.64
C LEU A 25 -0.59 -0.40 6.09
N LEU A 26 -0.35 -0.07 4.82
CA LEU A 26 -0.94 1.11 4.19
C LEU A 26 -2.47 0.95 4.05
N SER A 27 -2.97 -0.21 3.65
CA SER A 27 -4.41 -0.48 3.57
C SER A 27 -5.11 -0.37 4.93
N LYS A 28 -4.43 -0.73 6.04
CA LYS A 28 -4.99 -0.63 7.38
C LYS A 28 -5.17 0.82 7.85
N TYR A 29 -4.19 1.69 7.57
CA TYR A 29 -4.13 3.05 8.12
C TYR A 29 -4.45 4.16 7.10
N ILE A 30 -4.57 3.84 5.81
CA ILE A 30 -4.92 4.78 4.73
C ILE A 30 -6.12 4.20 3.95
N PRO A 31 -7.37 4.58 4.30
CA PRO A 31 -8.56 4.05 3.63
C PRO A 31 -8.57 4.25 2.12
N ASN A 32 -8.05 5.39 1.63
CA ASN A 32 -7.94 5.65 0.19
C ASN A 32 -6.98 4.68 -0.51
N TYR A 33 -5.92 4.24 0.16
CA TYR A 33 -5.00 3.24 -0.40
C TYR A 33 -5.69 1.88 -0.55
N ARG A 34 -6.53 1.50 0.42
CA ARG A 34 -7.38 0.30 0.31
C ARG A 34 -8.32 0.39 -0.89
N ASN A 35 -8.96 1.53 -1.10
CA ASN A 35 -9.86 1.73 -2.25
C ASN A 35 -9.12 1.54 -3.58
N LEU A 36 -7.90 2.08 -3.71
CA LEU A 36 -7.07 1.90 -4.90
C LEU A 36 -6.72 0.43 -5.16
N MET A 37 -6.27 -0.30 -4.12
CA MET A 37 -5.96 -1.73 -4.24
C MET A 37 -7.19 -2.53 -4.69
N THR A 38 -8.34 -2.29 -4.06
CA THR A 38 -9.60 -2.97 -4.41
C THR A 38 -9.98 -2.73 -5.87
N SER A 39 -9.94 -1.48 -6.33
CA SER A 39 -10.25 -1.14 -7.73
C SER A 39 -9.27 -1.79 -8.71
N TYR A 40 -7.96 -1.75 -8.41
CA TYR A 40 -6.93 -2.38 -9.23
C TYR A 40 -7.13 -3.89 -9.36
N PHE A 41 -7.37 -4.59 -8.25
CA PHE A 41 -7.64 -6.04 -8.28
C PHE A 41 -8.95 -6.38 -8.97
N ALA A 42 -9.98 -5.53 -8.85
CA ALA A 42 -11.22 -5.70 -9.60
C ALA A 42 -10.99 -5.60 -11.11
N THR A 43 -10.19 -4.63 -11.58
CA THR A 43 -9.83 -4.50 -13.01
C THR A 43 -9.07 -5.72 -13.50
N ILE A 44 -8.02 -6.16 -12.80
CA ILE A 44 -7.26 -7.36 -13.18
C ILE A 44 -8.16 -8.59 -13.25
N ARG A 45 -9.06 -8.75 -12.28
CA ARG A 45 -9.99 -9.88 -12.24
C ARG A 45 -10.95 -9.87 -13.43
N ASN A 46 -11.33 -8.69 -13.91
CA ASN A 46 -12.29 -8.53 -14.99
C ASN A 46 -11.65 -8.61 -16.39
N GLY A 47 -10.32 -8.61 -16.50
CA GLY A 47 -9.61 -9.07 -17.69
C GLY A 47 -9.96 -8.36 -19.00
N GLU A 48 -10.03 -7.03 -18.98
CA GLU A 48 -9.63 -6.21 -20.13
C GLU A 48 -8.12 -5.93 -20.07
#